data_AF-A0A1V5MFP0-F1
#
_entry.id   AF-A0A1V5MFP0-F1
#
_cell.length_a   1.000
_cell.length_b   1.000
_cell.length_c   1.000
_cell.angle_alpha   90.00
_cell.angle_beta   90.00
_cell.angle_gamma   90.00
#
_symmetry.space_group_name_H-M   'P 1'
#
loop_
_entity.id
_entity.type
_entity.pdbx_description
1 polymer ?
#
loop_
_entity_poly.entity_id
_entity_poly.type
_entity_poly.pdbx_seq_one_letter_code
_entity_poly.pdbx_strand_id
1 'polypeptide(L)'
;MTLYGYIDESGTKDYQEIMTIALVLFDGAFVAHKVHKLLSQKLFPDHNKAKKKPCELHYADMENIKQKVSAAEILAAQSIQCFTACYYNDGAEKSHQQRFEIYTSMLKLCLADALDIHEQLDVTIAQQGGWKEYATPLTNELNTIVSEKSARHGFRKASFRFESKTKPGIQLADFYAGSTRGHLLKHKDSTLGAPFERIEHQVRDIKIHAVDITAKAKG
;
A
#
# COMPACT_ATOMS: atom_id res chain seq x y z
N MET A 1 9.03 -18.53 -9.87
CA MET A 1 9.87 -17.37 -9.52
C MET A 1 9.16 -16.65 -8.39
N THR A 2 9.84 -16.40 -7.27
CA THR A 2 9.21 -15.77 -6.09
C THR A 2 9.17 -14.26 -6.27
N LEU A 3 8.00 -13.66 -6.10
CA LEU A 3 7.83 -12.21 -6.12
C LEU A 3 7.82 -11.64 -4.71
N TYR A 4 8.41 -10.47 -4.56
CA TYR A 4 8.46 -9.77 -3.28
C TYR A 4 7.32 -8.77 -3.22
N GLY A 5 6.34 -9.05 -2.37
CA GLY A 5 5.23 -8.17 -2.11
C GLY A 5 5.53 -7.24 -0.94
N TYR A 6 5.13 -5.99 -1.07
CA TYR A 6 5.12 -5.05 0.05
C TYR A 6 3.72 -4.48 0.20
N ILE A 7 3.28 -4.45 1.45
CA ILE A 7 2.00 -3.91 1.85
C ILE A 7 2.24 -2.77 2.82
N ASP A 8 1.59 -1.65 2.54
CA ASP A 8 1.43 -0.57 3.51
C ASP A 8 0.07 0.09 3.36
N GLU A 9 -0.35 0.76 4.42
CA GLU A 9 -1.42 1.72 4.36
C GLU A 9 -0.86 3.13 4.16
N SER A 10 -1.63 3.98 3.49
CA SER A 10 -1.40 5.41 3.60
C SER A 10 -2.28 5.95 4.71
N GLY A 11 -1.69 6.64 5.69
CA GLY A 11 -2.38 7.05 6.93
C GLY A 11 -3.70 7.79 6.68
N THR A 12 -4.68 7.66 7.56
CA THR A 12 -5.95 8.40 7.48
C THR A 12 -5.70 9.91 7.63
N LYS A 13 -6.24 10.74 6.75
CA LYS A 13 -6.48 12.14 7.15
C LYS A 13 -7.63 12.09 8.15
N ASP A 14 -7.36 12.51 9.39
CA ASP A 14 -8.30 12.39 10.52
C ASP A 14 -9.70 12.93 10.21
N TYR A 15 -9.82 13.88 9.29
CA TYR A 15 -11.10 14.50 8.90
C TYR A 15 -11.89 13.75 7.81
N GLN A 16 -11.38 12.65 7.27
CA GLN A 16 -12.00 11.96 6.12
C GLN A 16 -12.25 10.46 6.35
N GLU A 17 -11.69 9.86 7.41
CA GLU A 17 -11.85 8.42 7.74
C GLU A 17 -11.64 7.49 6.51
N ILE A 18 -10.69 7.86 5.65
CA ILE A 18 -10.34 7.08 4.46
C ILE A 18 -9.13 6.21 4.77
N MET A 19 -9.32 4.90 4.79
CA MET A 19 -8.23 3.93 4.86
C MET A 19 -7.88 3.47 3.45
N THR A 20 -6.60 3.44 3.11
CA THR A 20 -6.13 2.94 1.81
C THR A 20 -4.97 2.00 2.02
N ILE A 21 -5.03 0.82 1.41
CA ILE A 21 -3.96 -0.17 1.40
C ILE A 21 -3.53 -0.44 -0.03
N ALA A 22 -2.24 -0.65 -0.22
CA ALA A 22 -1.68 -1.13 -1.46
C ALA A 22 -0.86 -2.40 -1.23
N LEU A 23 -0.91 -3.34 -2.17
CA LEU A 23 0.05 -4.41 -2.33
C LEU A 23 0.81 -4.19 -3.64
N VAL A 24 2.12 -4.07 -3.54
CA VAL A 24 3.02 -3.81 -4.67
C VAL A 24 3.99 -4.98 -4.80
N LEU A 25 4.03 -5.59 -5.98
CA LEU A 25 4.93 -6.71 -6.28
C LEU A 25 6.13 -6.24 -7.09
N PHE A 26 7.33 -6.51 -6.58
CA PHE A 26 8.59 -6.20 -7.24
C PHE A 26 9.24 -7.46 -7.81
N ASP A 27 9.92 -7.28 -8.94
CA ASP A 27 10.80 -8.26 -9.55
C ASP A 27 12.17 -8.28 -8.84
N GLY A 28 12.15 -8.63 -7.55
CA GLY A 28 13.34 -8.78 -6.71
C GLY A 28 13.42 -7.81 -5.52
N ALA A 29 13.82 -8.34 -4.36
CA ALA A 29 13.89 -7.60 -3.09
C ALA A 29 14.86 -6.39 -3.10
N PHE A 30 15.89 -6.41 -3.95
CA PHE A 30 16.89 -5.34 -4.02
C PHE A 30 16.35 -4.07 -4.70
N VAL A 31 15.34 -4.22 -5.58
CA VAL A 31 14.73 -3.09 -6.32
C VAL A 31 14.19 -2.07 -5.32
N ALA A 32 13.39 -2.51 -4.35
CA ALA A 32 12.80 -1.63 -3.36
C ALA A 32 13.85 -0.82 -2.58
N HIS A 33 14.96 -1.46 -2.17
CA HIS A 33 16.05 -0.78 -1.46
C HIS A 33 16.74 0.27 -2.32
N LYS A 34 17.03 -0.06 -3.59
CA LYS A 34 17.65 0.88 -4.55
C LYS A 34 16.77 2.11 -4.77
N VAL A 35 15.47 1.92 -4.95
CA VAL A 35 14.51 3.01 -5.17
C VAL A 35 14.38 3.91 -3.95
N HIS A 36 14.24 3.32 -2.76
CA HIS A 36 14.21 4.09 -1.52
C HIS A 36 15.48 4.93 -1.30
N LYS A 37 16.65 4.37 -1.61
CA LYS A 37 17.92 5.11 -1.53
C LYS A 37 17.93 6.28 -2.52
N LEU A 38 17.46 6.08 -3.75
CA LEU A 38 17.36 7.13 -4.76
C LEU A 38 16.41 8.25 -4.31
N LEU A 39 15.23 7.90 -3.78
CA LEU A 39 14.27 8.87 -3.22
C LEU A 39 14.87 9.66 -2.08
N SER A 40 15.49 8.96 -1.12
CA SER A 40 16.14 9.60 0.03
C SER A 40 17.23 10.58 -0.40
N GLN A 41 18.05 10.21 -1.38
CA GLN A 41 19.09 11.08 -1.94
C GLN A 41 18.52 12.30 -2.66
N LYS A 42 17.44 12.13 -3.42
CA LYS A 42 16.82 13.21 -4.19
C LYS A 42 16.08 14.21 -3.31
N LEU A 43 15.29 13.71 -2.36
CA LEU A 43 14.41 14.52 -1.52
C LEU A 43 15.15 15.13 -0.33
N PHE A 44 16.21 14.47 0.15
CA PHE A 44 16.99 14.87 1.32
C PHE A 44 18.50 14.84 1.02
N PRO A 45 18.99 15.68 0.08
CA PRO A 45 20.39 15.66 -0.33
C PRO A 45 21.36 15.92 0.84
N ASP A 46 20.95 16.73 1.82
CA ASP A 46 21.76 17.07 2.99
C ASP A 46 21.67 16.05 4.13
N HIS A 47 20.67 15.16 4.12
CA HIS A 47 20.57 14.09 5.12
C HIS A 47 21.64 13.02 4.95
N ASN A 48 22.19 12.83 3.75
CA ASN A 48 23.30 11.88 3.56
C ASN A 48 24.61 12.34 4.23
N LYS A 49 24.71 13.62 4.62
CA LYS A 49 25.90 14.19 5.27
C LYS A 49 25.82 14.19 6.79
N ALA A 50 24.62 14.08 7.37
CA ALA A 50 24.41 14.08 8.80
C ALA A 50 23.89 12.70 9.23
N LYS A 51 24.39 12.15 10.35
CA LYS A 51 23.88 10.91 10.99
C LYS A 51 22.46 11.10 11.55
N LYS A 52 21.52 11.62 10.75
CA LYS A 52 20.12 11.83 11.12
C LYS A 52 19.37 10.51 10.99
N LYS A 53 18.31 10.36 11.80
CA LYS A 53 17.41 9.21 11.81
C LYS A 53 16.90 8.90 10.39
N PRO A 54 16.55 7.62 10.10
CA PRO A 54 15.94 7.25 8.82
C PRO A 54 14.77 8.17 8.50
N CYS A 55 14.71 8.63 7.24
CA CYS A 55 13.66 9.51 6.80
C CYS A 55 12.38 8.70 6.54
N GLU A 56 11.29 9.07 7.20
CA GLU A 56 9.98 8.55 6.86
C GLU A 56 9.50 9.23 5.58
N LEU A 57 9.43 8.47 4.48
CA LEU A 57 8.97 8.93 3.17
C LEU A 57 7.46 8.73 3.04
N HIS A 58 6.68 9.26 3.97
CA HIS A 58 5.22 9.15 3.88
C HIS A 58 4.70 10.09 2.79
N TYR A 59 4.25 9.54 1.66
CA TYR A 59 3.88 10.33 0.49
C TYR A 59 2.66 11.22 0.74
N ALA A 60 1.70 10.72 1.54
CA ALA A 60 0.52 11.49 1.94
C ALA A 60 0.89 12.74 2.75
N ASP A 61 1.98 12.68 3.52
CA ASP A 61 2.43 13.72 4.45
C ASP A 61 3.37 14.74 3.80
N MET A 62 3.74 14.56 2.53
CA MET A 62 4.59 15.52 1.81
C MET A 62 3.82 16.82 1.51
N GLU A 63 4.09 17.87 2.27
CA GLU A 63 3.50 19.21 2.07
C GLU A 63 4.13 19.97 0.89
N ASN A 64 5.42 19.76 0.63
CA ASN A 64 6.12 20.45 -0.46
C ASN A 64 5.79 19.81 -1.80
N ILE A 65 5.00 20.52 -2.62
CA ILE A 65 4.53 20.06 -3.93
C ILE A 65 5.70 19.66 -4.85
N LYS A 66 6.80 20.42 -4.90
CA LYS A 66 7.95 20.11 -5.77
C LYS A 66 8.65 18.81 -5.36
N GLN A 67 8.80 18.57 -4.06
CA GLN A 67 9.33 17.31 -3.54
C GLN A 67 8.37 16.16 -3.84
N LYS A 68 7.07 16.37 -3.65
CA LYS A 68 6.02 15.38 -3.92
C LYS A 68 5.98 14.96 -5.39
N VAL A 69 6.06 15.91 -6.33
CA VAL A 69 6.18 15.65 -7.77
C VAL A 69 7.46 14.87 -8.08
N SER A 70 8.61 15.31 -7.55
CA SER A 70 9.89 14.62 -7.78
C SER A 70 9.89 13.17 -7.26
N ALA A 71 9.27 12.94 -6.11
CA ALA A 71 9.09 11.60 -5.55
C ALA A 71 8.21 10.75 -6.47
N ALA A 72 7.07 11.30 -6.91
CA ALA A 72 6.14 10.62 -7.80
C ALA A 72 6.77 10.26 -9.15
N GLU A 73 7.58 11.14 -9.75
CA GLU A 73 8.30 10.85 -10.99
C GLU A 73 9.26 9.66 -10.85
N ILE A 74 10.02 9.62 -9.75
CA ILE A 74 10.93 8.50 -9.47
C ILE A 74 10.12 7.21 -9.28
N LEU A 75 9.06 7.26 -8.49
CA LEU A 75 8.24 6.11 -8.14
C LEU A 75 7.48 5.53 -9.34
N ALA A 76 6.87 6.40 -10.14
CA ALA A 76 6.15 6.03 -11.36
C ALA A 76 7.07 5.49 -12.46
N ALA A 77 8.38 5.75 -12.40
CA ALA A 77 9.34 5.20 -13.35
C ALA A 77 9.81 3.77 -12.99
N GLN A 78 9.39 3.21 -11.85
CA GLN A 78 9.84 1.90 -11.42
C GLN A 78 9.10 0.78 -12.13
N SER A 79 9.84 -0.24 -12.54
CA SER A 79 9.24 -1.48 -13.04
C SER A 79 8.73 -2.29 -11.85
N ILE A 80 7.40 -2.38 -11.75
CA ILE A 80 6.71 -3.26 -10.81
C ILE A 80 5.95 -4.33 -11.60
N GLN A 81 5.77 -5.52 -11.03
CA GLN A 81 5.04 -6.59 -11.70
C GLN A 81 3.53 -6.42 -11.59
N CYS A 82 3.04 -6.03 -10.42
CA CYS A 82 1.66 -5.61 -10.27
C CYS A 82 1.48 -4.72 -9.04
N PHE A 83 0.42 -3.93 -9.09
CA PHE A 83 -0.07 -3.14 -7.98
C PHE A 83 -1.58 -3.34 -7.83
N THR A 84 -2.02 -3.75 -6.65
CA THR A 84 -3.44 -3.80 -6.27
C THR A 84 -3.68 -2.89 -5.07
N ALA A 85 -4.74 -2.09 -5.13
CA ALA A 85 -5.15 -1.23 -4.03
C ALA A 85 -6.58 -1.50 -3.59
N CYS A 86 -6.82 -1.27 -2.32
CA CYS A 86 -8.14 -1.32 -1.73
C CYS A 86 -8.33 -0.11 -0.82
N TYR A 87 -9.52 0.49 -0.85
CA TYR A 87 -9.83 1.62 -0.01
C TYR A 87 -11.17 1.47 0.70
N TYR A 88 -11.27 2.12 1.85
CA TYR A 88 -12.48 2.21 2.66
C TYR A 88 -12.78 3.67 2.96
N ASN A 89 -14.05 4.06 2.82
CA ASN A 89 -14.57 5.36 3.25
C ASN A 89 -16.08 5.24 3.51
N ASP A 90 -16.52 5.46 4.74
CA ASP A 90 -17.93 5.58 5.09
C ASP A 90 -18.26 6.89 5.84
N GLY A 91 -17.27 7.78 5.97
CA GLY A 91 -17.37 9.06 6.67
C GLY A 91 -17.61 9.00 8.19
N ALA A 92 -17.60 7.81 8.80
CA ALA A 92 -17.82 7.66 10.24
C ALA A 92 -16.53 7.26 10.96
N GLU A 93 -16.31 7.84 12.14
CA GLU A 93 -15.21 7.46 13.01
C GLU A 93 -15.28 5.97 13.36
N LYS A 94 -14.11 5.34 13.45
CA LYS A 94 -13.98 3.92 13.76
C LYS A 94 -13.22 3.73 15.06
N SER A 95 -13.73 2.83 15.90
CA SER A 95 -12.97 2.33 17.03
C SER A 95 -11.70 1.63 16.52
N HIS A 96 -10.72 1.46 17.41
CA HIS A 96 -9.50 0.73 17.08
C HIS A 96 -9.89 -0.62 16.46
N GLN A 97 -10.61 -1.49 17.18
CA GLN A 97 -11.03 -2.81 16.70
C GLN A 97 -11.70 -2.81 15.31
N GLN A 98 -12.61 -1.87 15.03
CA GLN A 98 -13.25 -1.78 13.71
C GLN A 98 -12.24 -1.48 12.60
N ARG A 99 -11.25 -0.62 12.87
CA ARG A 99 -10.16 -0.36 11.92
C ARG A 99 -9.36 -1.64 11.64
N PHE A 100 -9.24 -2.56 12.60
CA PHE A 100 -8.57 -3.85 12.37
C PHE A 100 -9.28 -4.68 11.31
N GLU A 101 -10.59 -4.80 11.47
CA GLU A 101 -11.44 -5.68 10.65
C GLU A 101 -11.49 -5.16 9.22
N ILE A 102 -11.60 -3.84 9.08
CA ILE A 102 -11.50 -3.12 7.80
C ILE A 102 -10.12 -3.37 7.18
N TYR A 103 -9.04 -3.10 7.92
CA TYR A 103 -7.66 -3.29 7.46
C TYR A 103 -7.42 -4.73 6.98
N THR A 104 -7.81 -5.71 7.79
CA THR A 104 -7.70 -7.14 7.48
C THR A 104 -8.48 -7.50 6.21
N SER A 105 -9.70 -7.00 6.07
CA SER A 105 -10.54 -7.27 4.89
C SER A 105 -9.95 -6.68 3.61
N MET A 106 -9.41 -5.46 3.69
CA MET A 106 -8.74 -4.81 2.57
C MET A 106 -7.46 -5.56 2.17
N LEU A 107 -6.67 -6.04 3.14
CA LEU A 107 -5.50 -6.90 2.88
C LEU A 107 -5.88 -8.18 2.16
N LYS A 108 -6.95 -8.85 2.61
CA LYS A 108 -7.47 -10.08 1.98
C LYS A 108 -7.82 -9.83 0.52
N LEU A 109 -8.46 -8.70 0.20
CA LEU A 109 -8.79 -8.32 -1.18
C LEU A 109 -7.53 -8.14 -2.04
N CYS A 110 -6.57 -7.34 -1.59
CA CYS A 110 -5.33 -7.11 -2.35
C CYS A 110 -4.52 -8.40 -2.57
N LEU A 111 -4.43 -9.26 -1.54
CA LEU A 111 -3.73 -10.54 -1.61
C LEU A 111 -4.45 -11.53 -2.53
N ALA A 112 -5.78 -11.61 -2.43
CA ALA A 112 -6.60 -12.47 -3.27
C ALA A 112 -6.37 -12.17 -4.75
N ASP A 113 -6.31 -10.90 -5.13
CA ASP A 113 -6.02 -10.50 -6.50
C ASP A 113 -4.62 -10.94 -6.91
N ALA A 114 -3.59 -10.61 -6.13
CA ALA A 114 -2.22 -11.01 -6.46
C ALA A 114 -2.08 -12.52 -6.70
N LEU A 115 -2.73 -13.34 -5.87
CA LEU A 115 -2.72 -14.80 -5.98
C LEU A 115 -3.53 -15.35 -7.17
N ASP A 116 -4.40 -14.58 -7.81
CA ASP A 116 -5.05 -15.03 -9.06
C ASP A 116 -4.04 -15.17 -10.21
N ILE A 117 -2.94 -14.42 -10.16
CA ILE A 117 -1.92 -14.39 -11.23
C ILE A 117 -0.61 -15.03 -10.78
N HIS A 118 -0.22 -14.85 -9.52
CA HIS A 118 1.10 -15.24 -9.04
C HIS A 118 1.05 -16.45 -8.11
N GLU A 119 1.90 -17.44 -8.38
CA GLU A 119 1.90 -18.69 -7.63
C GLU A 119 2.60 -18.59 -6.28
N GLN A 120 3.64 -17.77 -6.17
CA GLN A 120 4.51 -17.69 -4.99
C GLN A 120 4.82 -16.23 -4.64
N LEU A 121 4.44 -15.82 -3.44
CA LEU A 121 4.63 -14.47 -2.91
C LEU A 121 5.40 -14.49 -1.59
N ASP A 122 6.39 -13.62 -1.46
CA ASP A 122 7.03 -13.27 -0.19
C ASP A 122 6.59 -11.86 0.22
N VAL A 123 5.61 -11.78 1.11
CA VAL A 123 4.91 -10.53 1.46
C VAL A 123 5.47 -9.94 2.74
N THR A 124 5.91 -8.69 2.66
CA THR A 124 6.30 -7.88 3.81
C THR A 124 5.22 -6.85 4.10
N ILE A 125 4.71 -6.83 5.32
CA ILE A 125 3.61 -5.97 5.78
C ILE A 125 4.17 -4.95 6.77
N ALA A 126 3.78 -3.70 6.58
CA ALA A 126 4.07 -2.61 7.51
C ALA A 126 3.48 -2.87 8.89
N GLN A 127 4.31 -2.71 9.93
CA GLN A 127 3.83 -2.73 11.31
C GLN A 127 3.07 -1.44 11.62
N GLN A 128 1.75 -1.55 11.76
CA GLN A 128 0.91 -0.44 12.18
C GLN A 128 1.05 -0.14 13.67
N GLY A 129 1.18 1.15 14.00
CA GLY A 129 1.25 1.62 15.38
C GLY A 129 -0.06 1.36 16.13
N GLY A 130 0.02 0.99 17.41
CA GLY A 130 -1.16 0.67 18.24
C GLY A 130 -1.61 -0.79 18.15
N TRP A 131 -1.23 -1.49 17.08
CA TRP A 131 -1.53 -2.90 16.85
C TRP A 131 -0.31 -3.74 17.19
N LYS A 132 -0.11 -4.23 18.42
CA LYS A 132 1.09 -5.06 18.71
C LYS A 132 0.86 -6.56 18.62
N GLU A 133 -0.38 -7.01 18.84
CA GLU A 133 -0.72 -8.43 18.99
C GLU A 133 -1.48 -9.00 17.76
N TYR A 134 -1.69 -8.18 16.74
CA TYR A 134 -2.50 -8.52 15.56
C TYR A 134 -1.81 -9.42 14.53
N ALA A 135 -0.47 -9.50 14.56
CA ALA A 135 0.30 -10.17 13.51
C ALA A 135 -0.11 -11.64 13.33
N THR A 136 -0.30 -12.38 14.44
CA THR A 136 -0.69 -13.78 14.40
C THR A 136 -2.14 -13.96 13.90
N PRO A 137 -3.16 -13.30 14.49
CA PRO A 137 -4.52 -13.33 13.94
C PRO A 137 -4.60 -12.97 12.47
N LEU A 138 -3.92 -11.89 12.06
CA LEU A 138 -3.89 -11.44 10.67
C LEU A 138 -3.25 -12.50 9.75
N THR A 139 -2.14 -13.11 10.17
CA THR A 139 -1.48 -14.16 9.39
C THR A 139 -2.41 -15.35 9.14
N ASN A 140 -3.22 -15.73 10.14
CA ASN A 140 -4.20 -16.81 9.99
C ASN A 140 -5.29 -16.47 8.96
N GLU A 141 -5.82 -15.24 9.02
CA GLU A 141 -6.78 -14.73 8.03
C GLU A 141 -6.21 -14.72 6.62
N LEU A 142 -4.96 -14.29 6.44
CA LEU A 142 -4.30 -14.27 5.13
C LEU A 142 -4.00 -15.67 4.61
N ASN A 143 -3.61 -16.61 5.48
CA ASN A 143 -3.41 -18.02 5.11
C ASN A 143 -4.70 -18.70 4.64
N THR A 144 -5.86 -18.27 5.15
CA THR A 144 -7.16 -18.74 4.67
C THR A 144 -7.35 -18.36 3.21
N ILE A 145 -7.04 -17.11 2.84
CA ILE A 145 -7.08 -16.65 1.43
C ILE A 145 -6.10 -17.43 0.55
N VAL A 146 -4.89 -17.71 1.02
CA VAL A 146 -3.90 -18.52 0.28
C VAL A 146 -4.46 -19.92 0.01
N SER A 147 -5.11 -20.53 1.00
CA SER A 147 -5.70 -21.87 0.90
C SER A 147 -6.87 -21.91 -0.08
N GLU A 148 -7.79 -20.93 0.01
CA GLU A 148 -8.92 -20.79 -0.92
C GLU A 148 -8.46 -20.60 -2.37
N LYS A 149 -7.49 -19.71 -2.59
CA LYS A 149 -6.93 -19.48 -3.93
C LYS A 149 -6.17 -20.70 -4.43
N SER A 150 -5.47 -21.42 -3.55
CA SER A 150 -4.82 -22.69 -3.91
C SER A 150 -5.81 -23.75 -4.37
N ALA A 151 -6.93 -23.88 -3.66
CA ALA A 151 -7.98 -24.83 -4.03
C ALA A 151 -8.62 -24.50 -5.38
N ARG A 152 -8.75 -23.21 -5.72
CA ARG A 152 -9.39 -22.74 -6.95
C ARG A 152 -8.47 -22.74 -8.18
N HIS A 153 -7.21 -22.36 -8.02
CA HIS A 153 -6.30 -22.09 -9.14
C HIS A 153 -5.11 -23.06 -9.22
N GLY A 154 -5.07 -24.10 -8.39
CA GLY A 154 -3.90 -24.95 -8.22
C GLY A 154 -2.88 -24.30 -7.30
N PHE A 155 -1.64 -24.80 -7.29
CA PHE A 155 -0.63 -24.42 -6.31
C PHE A 155 -0.49 -22.89 -6.14
N ARG A 156 -0.77 -22.38 -4.94
CA ARG A 156 -0.48 -21.02 -4.49
C ARG A 156 0.21 -21.06 -3.13
N LYS A 157 1.14 -20.13 -2.90
CA LYS A 157 1.87 -20.00 -1.65
C LYS A 157 2.18 -18.53 -1.36
N ALA A 158 1.98 -18.10 -0.13
CA ALA A 158 2.48 -16.82 0.35
C ALA A 158 3.20 -17.00 1.69
N SER A 159 4.27 -16.24 1.91
CA SER A 159 4.91 -16.05 3.21
C SER A 159 4.69 -14.62 3.69
N PHE A 160 4.54 -14.43 5.00
CA PHE A 160 4.24 -13.12 5.58
C PHE A 160 5.30 -12.73 6.61
N ARG A 161 5.79 -11.49 6.52
CA ARG A 161 6.70 -10.88 7.51
C ARG A 161 6.22 -9.50 7.88
N PHE A 162 6.35 -9.15 9.16
CA PHE A 162 5.98 -7.84 9.69
C PHE A 162 7.24 -7.04 9.99
N GLU A 163 7.32 -5.83 9.45
CA GLU A 163 8.53 -5.01 9.49
C GLU A 163 8.19 -3.54 9.75
N SER A 164 9.19 -2.75 10.14
CA SER A 164 9.00 -1.31 10.36
C SER A 164 8.42 -0.63 9.12
N LYS A 165 7.47 0.29 9.32
CA LYS A 165 6.95 1.20 8.28
C LYS A 165 8.03 2.01 7.54
N THR A 166 9.24 2.07 8.10
CA THR A 166 10.40 2.74 7.48
C THR A 166 11.15 1.87 6.47
N LYS A 167 10.80 0.59 6.33
CA LYS A 167 11.47 -0.30 5.37
C LYS A 167 11.22 0.18 3.95
N PRO A 168 12.25 0.19 3.08
CA PRO A 168 12.16 0.66 1.70
C PRO A 168 10.88 0.29 0.94
N GLY A 169 10.61 -1.01 0.74
CA GLY A 169 9.46 -1.45 -0.05
C GLY A 169 8.11 -1.16 0.58
N ILE A 170 8.07 -1.06 1.91
CA ILE A 170 6.86 -0.64 2.64
C ILE A 170 6.53 0.82 2.31
N GLN A 171 7.51 1.72 2.37
CA GLN A 171 7.29 3.13 1.98
C GLN A 171 6.92 3.29 0.50
N LEU A 172 7.39 2.39 -0.38
CA LEU A 172 6.91 2.37 -1.76
C LEU A 172 5.43 1.99 -1.81
N ALA A 173 4.98 1.00 -1.04
CA ALA A 173 3.56 0.64 -0.97
C ALA A 173 2.70 1.80 -0.40
N ASP A 174 3.17 2.55 0.60
CA ASP A 174 2.48 3.77 1.09
C ASP A 174 2.28 4.78 -0.05
N PHE A 175 3.27 4.97 -0.92
CA PHE A 175 3.11 5.83 -2.08
C PHE A 175 1.97 5.38 -3.01
N TYR A 176 1.89 4.10 -3.35
CA TYR A 176 0.83 3.58 -4.21
C TYR A 176 -0.55 3.65 -3.52
N ALA A 177 -0.62 3.40 -2.21
CA ALA A 177 -1.83 3.60 -1.42
C ALA A 177 -2.27 5.07 -1.41
N GLY A 178 -1.34 6.00 -1.17
CA GLY A 178 -1.58 7.44 -1.19
C GLY A 178 -1.91 7.99 -2.57
N SER A 179 -1.35 7.39 -3.63
CA SER A 179 -1.67 7.72 -5.03
C SER A 179 -3.09 7.25 -5.40
N THR A 180 -3.51 6.08 -4.92
CA THR A 180 -4.90 5.62 -5.04
C THR A 180 -5.85 6.59 -4.36
N ARG A 181 -5.53 6.98 -3.12
CA ARG A 181 -6.29 8.03 -2.42
C ARG A 181 -6.33 9.32 -3.23
N GLY A 182 -5.20 9.71 -3.82
CA GLY A 182 -5.12 10.85 -4.73
C GLY A 182 -6.10 10.71 -5.90
N HIS A 183 -6.06 9.60 -6.63
CA HIS A 183 -6.96 9.30 -7.74
C HIS A 183 -8.43 9.36 -7.30
N LEU A 184 -8.78 8.73 -6.17
CA LEU A 184 -10.14 8.68 -5.62
C LEU A 184 -10.64 10.03 -5.09
N LEU A 185 -9.79 10.78 -4.39
CA LEU A 185 -10.12 12.10 -3.85
C LEU A 185 -10.07 13.20 -4.91
N LYS A 186 -9.45 12.93 -6.06
CA LYS A 186 -9.09 13.96 -7.03
C LYS A 186 -9.24 13.51 -8.49
N HIS A 187 -10.47 13.63 -8.97
CA HIS A 187 -10.76 14.50 -10.12
C HIS A 187 -10.22 15.97 -9.98
N LYS A 188 -9.19 16.26 -9.15
CA LYS A 188 -8.80 17.61 -8.66
C LYS A 188 -7.31 17.78 -8.20
N ASP A 189 -6.31 17.06 -8.73
CA ASP A 189 -4.87 17.48 -8.62
C ASP A 189 -4.26 17.56 -10.01
N SER A 190 -4.39 18.71 -10.66
CA SER A 190 -3.75 18.94 -11.95
C SER A 190 -2.22 19.03 -11.85
N THR A 191 -1.64 19.10 -10.65
CA THR A 191 -0.19 19.27 -10.44
C THR A 191 0.61 17.97 -10.52
N LEU A 192 -0.05 16.81 -10.54
CA LEU A 192 0.59 15.49 -10.49
C LEU A 192 0.38 14.64 -11.77
N GLY A 193 -0.14 15.24 -12.85
CA GLY A 193 -0.65 14.55 -14.05
C GLY A 193 0.23 13.42 -14.60
N ALA A 194 1.41 13.73 -15.13
CA ALA A 194 2.23 12.75 -15.85
C ALA A 194 2.72 11.55 -14.99
N PRO A 195 3.15 11.73 -13.72
CA PRO A 195 3.44 10.59 -12.84
C PRO A 195 2.23 9.70 -12.56
N PHE A 196 1.03 10.28 -12.42
CA PHE A 196 -0.18 9.51 -12.11
C PHE A 196 -0.67 8.71 -13.32
N GLU A 197 -0.59 9.28 -14.53
CA GLU A 197 -0.83 8.55 -15.79
C GLU A 197 0.11 7.33 -15.92
N ARG A 198 1.38 7.48 -15.55
CA ARG A 198 2.34 6.36 -15.58
C ARG A 198 2.01 5.26 -14.57
N ILE A 199 1.53 5.64 -13.38
CA ILE A 199 1.09 4.68 -12.36
C ILE A 199 -0.17 3.96 -12.83
N GLU A 200 -1.11 4.65 -13.47
CA GLU A 200 -2.34 4.04 -13.99
C GLU A 200 -2.05 2.82 -14.87
N HIS A 201 -1.01 2.90 -15.72
CA HIS A 201 -0.56 1.77 -16.53
C HIS A 201 0.09 0.61 -15.77
N GLN A 202 0.40 0.81 -14.49
CA GLN A 202 0.93 -0.21 -13.57
C GLN A 202 -0.15 -0.74 -12.61
N VAL A 203 -1.31 -0.07 -12.54
CA VAL A 203 -2.46 -0.48 -11.73
C VAL A 203 -3.05 -1.74 -12.34
N ARG A 204 -3.10 -2.79 -11.53
CA ARG A 204 -3.87 -3.97 -11.88
C ARG A 204 -5.33 -3.81 -11.47
N ASP A 205 -5.57 -3.42 -10.22
CA ASP A 205 -6.92 -3.30 -9.68
C ASP A 205 -6.99 -2.28 -8.54
N ILE A 206 -8.10 -1.55 -8.48
CA ILE A 206 -8.46 -0.64 -7.38
C ILE A 206 -9.87 -1.02 -6.91
N LYS A 207 -9.95 -1.54 -5.69
CA LYS A 207 -11.21 -2.01 -5.09
C LYS A 207 -11.75 -1.05 -4.04
N ILE A 208 -13.07 -0.98 -3.98
CA ILE A 208 -13.82 -0.38 -2.88
C ILE A 208 -14.09 -1.47 -1.84
N HIS A 209 -13.61 -1.29 -0.62
CA HIS A 209 -14.10 -2.05 0.52
C HIS A 209 -15.48 -1.53 0.91
N ALA A 210 -16.51 -2.12 0.31
CA ALA A 210 -17.88 -1.76 0.60
C ALA A 210 -18.34 -2.40 1.92
N VAL A 211 -18.66 -1.57 2.90
CA VAL A 211 -19.72 -1.86 3.86
C VAL A 211 -20.96 -1.25 3.24
N ASP A 212 -21.96 -2.06 2.90
CA ASP A 212 -23.20 -1.72 2.19
C ASP A 212 -23.67 -0.24 2.38
N ILE A 213 -23.21 0.65 1.50
CA ILE A 213 -23.46 2.12 1.60
C ILE A 213 -24.93 2.42 1.25
N THR A 214 -25.61 1.48 0.59
CA THR A 214 -27.01 1.57 0.18
C THR A 214 -28.00 1.53 1.33
N ALA A 215 -27.60 1.16 2.55
CA ALA A 215 -28.48 1.17 3.72
C ALA A 215 -28.79 2.58 4.27
N LYS A 216 -28.07 3.63 3.87
CA LYS A 216 -28.28 5.01 4.35
C LYS A 216 -29.01 5.95 3.38
N ALA A 217 -29.52 5.44 2.25
CA ALA A 217 -30.32 6.24 1.31
C ALA A 217 -31.84 6.00 1.41
N LYS A 218 -32.31 5.39 2.52
CA LYS A 218 -33.73 5.35 2.89
C LYS A 218 -33.90 5.89 4.31
N GLY A 219 -34.10 7.19 4.42
CA GLY A 219 -34.46 7.92 5.62
C GLY A 219 -34.91 9.32 5.24
#